data_AF-A0A2A2D945-F1
#
_entry.id   AF-A0A2A2D945-F1
#
_cell.length_a   1.000
_cell.length_b   1.000
_cell.length_c   1.000
_cell.angle_alpha   90.00
_cell.angle_beta   90.00
_cell.angle_gamma   90.00
#
_symmetry.space_group_name_H-M   'P 1'
#
loop_
_entity.id
_entity.type
_entity.pdbx_description
1 polymer ?
#
loop_
_entity_poly.entity_id
_entity_poly.type
_entity_poly.pdbx_seq_one_letter_code
_entity_poly.pdbx_strand_id
1 'polypeptide(L)' 'GRVTLRTAEPLALDPYDRSRRTGAFLLIDPADGTTLTAGMAGTAFAASLQR' A
#
# COMPACT_ATOMS: atom_id res chain seq x y z
N GLY A 1 -6.82 -8.09 3.73
CA GLY A 1 -5.93 -8.07 4.91
C GLY A 1 -5.41 -6.65 5.12
N ARG A 2 -5.00 -6.31 6.35
CA ARG A 2 -4.33 -5.03 6.67
C ARG A 2 -3.01 -5.35 7.34
N VAL A 3 -1.94 -4.66 6.93
CA VAL A 3 -0.61 -4.80 7.50
C VAL A 3 -0.01 -3.42 7.75
N THR A 4 0.96 -3.34 8.66
CA THR A 4 1.79 -2.15 8.87
C THR A 4 3.18 -2.45 8.34
N LEU A 5 3.71 -1.56 7.50
CA LEU A 5 5.06 -1.66 6.95
C LEU A 5 5.96 -0.65 7.63
N ARG A 6 7.20 -1.04 7.92
CA ARG A 6 8.25 -0.09 8.31
C ARG A 6 9.09 0.22 7.08
N THR A 7 9.24 1.50 6.78
CA THR A 7 10.07 1.99 5.68
C THR A 7 11.47 2.33 6.21
N ALA A 8 12.47 2.35 5.32
CA ALA A 8 13.84 2.74 5.68
C ALA A 8 13.92 4.23 6.04
N GLU A 9 13.09 5.05 5.39
CA GLU A 9 12.97 6.49 5.59
C GLU A 9 11.50 6.91 5.45
N PRO A 10 11.13 8.14 5.86
CA PRO A 10 9.78 8.66 5.64
C PRO A 10 9.39 8.68 4.16
N LEU A 11 8.18 8.21 3.84
CA LEU A 11 7.63 8.26 2.48
C LEU A 11 6.45 9.22 2.42
N ALA A 12 6.41 10.05 1.37
CA ALA A 12 5.23 10.85 1.04
C ALA A 12 4.16 9.95 0.43
N LEU A 13 3.19 9.53 1.25
CA LEU A 13 2.07 8.69 0.84
C LEU A 13 0.76 9.41 1.12
N ASP A 14 -0.13 9.39 0.13
CA ASP A 14 -1.52 9.79 0.31
C ASP A 14 -2.41 8.57 0.58
N PRO A 15 -3.52 8.73 1.31
CA PRO A 15 -4.57 7.73 1.32
C PRO A 15 -5.01 7.40 -0.11
N TYR A 16 -5.10 6.12 -0.44
CA TYR A 16 -5.43 5.67 -1.80
C TYR A 16 -6.79 6.17 -2.29
N ASP A 17 -7.75 6.33 -1.40
CA ASP A 17 -9.08 6.86 -1.69
C ASP A 17 -9.06 8.36 -2.09
N ARG A 18 -8.06 9.12 -1.61
CA ARG A 18 -7.84 10.52 -1.97
C ARG A 18 -6.99 10.66 -3.22
N SER A 19 -5.94 9.86 -3.38
CA SER A 19 -5.07 9.87 -4.55
C SER A 19 -4.60 8.45 -4.89
N ARG A 20 -5.18 7.88 -5.93
CA ARG A 20 -4.77 6.55 -6.42
C ARG A 20 -3.34 6.52 -6.94
N ARG A 21 -2.82 7.64 -7.42
CA ARG A 21 -1.49 7.72 -8.04
C ARG A 21 -0.37 7.61 -7.00
N THR A 22 -0.55 8.23 -5.84
CA THR A 22 0.46 8.30 -4.75
C THR A 22 0.12 7.40 -3.56
N GLY A 23 -1.09 6.84 -3.52
CA GLY A 23 -1.48 5.84 -2.51
C GLY A 23 -1.34 4.39 -2.95
N ALA A 24 -0.97 4.11 -4.22
CA ALA A 24 -0.71 2.75 -4.70
C ALA A 24 0.78 2.44 -4.62
N PHE A 25 1.13 1.18 -4.34
CA PHE A 25 2.52 0.74 -4.37
C PHE A 25 2.64 -0.75 -4.73
N LEU A 26 3.85 -1.15 -5.13
CA LEU A 26 4.23 -2.54 -5.33
C LEU A 26 5.27 -2.94 -4.29
N LEU A 27 5.17 -4.16 -3.78
CA LEU A 27 6.26 -4.78 -3.02
C LEU A 27 7.08 -5.63 -3.99
N ILE A 28 8.35 -5.27 -4.11
CA ILE A 28 9.29 -5.93 -5.02
C ILE A 28 10.31 -6.70 -4.19
N ASP A 29 10.61 -7.94 -4.59
CA ASP A 29 11.71 -8.70 -4.01
C ASP A 29 13.05 -8.07 -4.46
N PRO A 30 13.91 -7.63 -3.53
CA PRO A 30 15.19 -7.04 -3.91
C PRO A 30 16.18 -8.03 -4.53
N ALA A 31 16.00 -9.35 -4.37
CA ALA A 31 16.93 -10.35 -4.89
C ALA A 31 16.83 -10.53 -6.41
N ASP A 32 15.61 -10.49 -6.97
CA ASP A 32 15.36 -10.78 -8.38
C ASP A 32 14.37 -9.83 -9.08
N GLY A 33 13.80 -8.86 -8.36
CA GLY A 33 12.87 -7.88 -8.92
C GLY A 33 11.43 -8.41 -9.08
N THR A 34 11.12 -9.60 -8.56
CA THR A 34 9.77 -10.15 -8.62
C THR A 34 8.76 -9.27 -7.89
N THR A 35 7.60 -9.03 -8.50
CA THR A 35 6.48 -8.39 -7.80
C THR A 35 5.83 -9.37 -6.85
N LEU A 36 6.05 -9.18 -5.56
CA LEU A 36 5.47 -10.03 -4.51
C LEU A 36 4.00 -9.69 -4.29
N THR A 37 3.64 -8.41 -4.29
CA THR A 37 2.25 -7.97 -4.15
C THR A 37 2.04 -6.53 -4.60
N ALA A 38 0.76 -6.16 -4.77
CA ALA A 38 0.32 -4.78 -4.93
C ALA A 38 -0.44 -4.34 -3.66
N GLY A 39 -0.21 -3.10 -3.24
CA GLY A 39 -0.76 -2.55 -2.02
C GLY A 39 -1.39 -1.16 -2.21
N MET A 40 -2.26 -0.81 -1.27
CA MET A 40 -2.92 0.49 -1.19
C MET A 40 -2.71 1.05 0.22
N ALA A 41 -2.24 2.30 0.31
CA ALA A 41 -2.09 3.01 1.56
C ALA A 41 -3.46 3.47 2.10
N GLY A 42 -3.64 3.37 3.42
CA GLY A 42 -4.87 3.78 4.09
C GLY A 42 -5.78 2.61 4.46
N THR A 43 -7.09 2.85 4.43
CA THR A 43 -8.11 1.82 4.76
C THR A 43 -8.39 0.96 3.54
N ALA A 44 -8.49 -0.35 3.75
CA ALA A 44 -8.92 -1.25 2.68
C ALA A 44 -10.38 -0.95 2.30
N PHE A 45 -10.70 -0.97 1.01
CA PHE A 45 -12.08 -0.80 0.52
C PHE A 45 -13.09 -1.74 1.20
N ALA A 46 -12.66 -2.94 1.64
CA ALA A 46 -13.53 -3.89 2.33
C ALA A 46 -13.99 -3.41 3.73
N ALA A 47 -13.33 -2.42 4.34
CA ALA A 47 -13.72 -1.92 5.66
C ALA A 47 -15.01 -1.05 5.60
N SER A 48 -15.45 -0.59 4.43
CA SER A 48 -16.73 0.13 4.28
C SER A 48 -17.93 -0.81 4.13
N LEU A 49 -17.74 -2.11 3.86
CA LEU A 49 -18.81 -3.11 3.74
C LEU A 49 -19.18 -3.78 5.08
N GLN A 50 -18.71 -3.24 6.20
CA GLN A 50 -19.02 -3.72 7.55
C GLN A 50 -19.70 -2.65 8.42
N ARG A 51 -20.48 -1.75 7.81
CA ARG A 51 -21.40 -0.88 8.54
C ARG A 51 -22.84 -1.23 8.27
#